data_AF-A0A3B9MZJ7-F1
#
_entry.id   AF-A0A3B9MZJ7-F1
#
_cell.length_a   1.000
_cell.length_b   1.000
_cell.length_c   1.000
_cell.angle_alpha   90.00
_cell.angle_beta   90.00
_cell.angle_gamma   90.00
#
_symmetry.space_group_name_H-M   'P 1'
#
loop_
_entity.id
_entity.type
_entity.pdbx_description
1 polymer ?
#
loop_
_entity_poly.entity_id
_entity_poly.type
_entity_poly.pdbx_seq_one_letter_code
_entity_poly.pdbx_strand_id
1 'polypeptide(L)'
;MFTFGCNLKQKENQAIQFGNEENYIVIADTIINDVVVKNPNQDEWTDICLRNLDKKMLVDEIFKSVYSGKLIPHEFFNNEVLSIDDIKALEDDPDFNRDLIAKVQFEEAWYFDPESQKMIKKVHSIMLAYEIYNSLGEIRGYKPAFKVYLK
;
A
#
# COMPACT_ATOMS: atom_id res chain seq x y z
N MET A 1 -35.36 11.91 -29.06
CA MET A 1 -34.91 10.99 -28.01
C MET A 1 -33.51 11.45 -27.62
N PHE A 2 -33.38 12.19 -26.53
CA PHE A 2 -32.11 12.80 -26.10
C PHE A 2 -31.27 11.73 -25.40
N THR A 3 -30.12 11.39 -25.96
CA THR A 3 -29.09 10.59 -25.29
C THR A 3 -28.27 11.51 -24.39
N PHE A 4 -28.52 11.44 -23.08
CA PHE A 4 -27.63 12.06 -22.10
C PHE A 4 -26.36 11.20 -21.98
N GLY A 5 -25.28 11.68 -22.61
CA GLY A 5 -23.93 11.19 -22.35
C GLY A 5 -23.45 11.70 -20.99
N CYS A 6 -23.29 10.80 -20.02
CA CYS A 6 -22.60 11.11 -18.78
C CYS A 6 -21.09 11.20 -19.04
N ASN A 7 -20.61 12.41 -19.31
CA ASN A 7 -19.21 12.78 -19.12
C ASN A 7 -18.94 12.87 -17.61
N LEU A 8 -18.52 11.77 -16.99
CA LEU A 8 -17.91 11.81 -15.66
C LEU A 8 -16.54 12.47 -15.79
N LYS A 9 -16.52 13.81 -15.70
CA LYS A 9 -15.28 14.54 -15.49
C LYS A 9 -14.65 14.01 -14.21
N GLN A 10 -13.45 13.42 -14.32
CA GLN A 10 -12.61 13.12 -13.17
C GLN A 10 -12.45 14.41 -12.36
N LYS A 11 -13.01 14.43 -11.14
CA LYS A 11 -12.75 15.51 -10.19
C LYS A 11 -11.26 15.47 -9.88
N GLU A 12 -10.56 16.57 -10.16
CA GLU A 12 -9.19 16.79 -9.71
C GLU A 12 -9.10 16.45 -8.21
N ASN A 13 -8.04 15.70 -7.86
CA ASN A 13 -7.70 15.37 -6.48
C ASN A 13 -7.59 16.67 -5.67
N GLN A 14 -8.61 16.97 -4.89
CA GLN A 14 -8.55 18.06 -3.92
C GLN A 14 -7.57 17.64 -2.83
N ALA A 15 -6.38 18.22 -2.84
CA ALA A 15 -5.41 18.04 -1.76
C ALA A 15 -6.07 18.50 -0.45
N ILE A 16 -6.31 17.56 0.45
CA ILE A 16 -6.88 17.83 1.77
C ILE A 16 -5.82 18.60 2.56
N GLN A 17 -6.10 19.86 2.89
CA GLN A 17 -5.27 20.67 3.76
C GLN A 17 -5.39 20.13 5.19
N PHE A 18 -4.29 19.58 5.73
CA PHE A 18 -4.21 19.14 7.12
C PHE A 18 -4.07 20.38 8.01
N GLY A 19 -5.04 20.61 8.91
CA GLY A 19 -4.96 21.66 9.93
C GLY A 19 -3.99 21.27 11.05
N ASN A 20 -3.64 22.23 11.91
CA ASN A 20 -2.79 21.97 13.09
C ASN A 20 -3.31 20.76 13.89
N GLU A 21 -2.42 19.83 14.24
CA GLU A 21 -2.73 18.54 14.90
C GLU A 21 -3.24 18.67 16.36
N GLU A 22 -3.40 19.90 16.88
CA GLU A 22 -3.71 20.16 18.29
C GLU A 22 -5.11 19.71 18.73
N ASN A 23 -6.06 19.53 17.79
CA ASN A 23 -7.46 19.19 18.10
C ASN A 23 -7.82 17.72 17.84
N TYR A 24 -6.85 16.86 17.53
CA TYR A 24 -7.11 15.46 17.23
C TYR A 24 -7.07 14.57 18.47
N ILE A 25 -8.11 13.77 18.68
CA ILE A 25 -8.10 12.66 19.62
C ILE A 25 -7.53 11.40 18.96
N VAL A 26 -6.71 10.66 19.68
CA VAL A 26 -6.22 9.34 19.25
C VAL A 26 -7.35 8.34 19.47
N ILE A 27 -7.84 7.73 18.38
CA ILE A 27 -8.84 6.65 18.45
C ILE A 27 -8.17 5.28 18.45
N ALA A 28 -7.03 5.17 17.76
CA ALA A 28 -6.17 4.01 17.81
C ALA A 28 -4.72 4.43 17.63
N ASP A 29 -3.85 3.99 18.52
CA ASP A 29 -2.42 4.26 18.48
C ASP A 29 -1.66 3.30 17.55
N THR A 30 -2.15 2.07 17.37
CA THR A 30 -1.63 1.12 16.38
C THR A 30 -2.71 0.14 15.93
N ILE A 31 -2.99 0.14 14.64
CA ILE A 31 -3.79 -0.88 13.95
C ILE A 31 -2.92 -1.51 12.87
N ILE A 32 -2.95 -2.84 12.80
CA ILE A 32 -2.41 -3.59 11.66
C ILE A 32 -3.56 -3.83 10.68
N ASN A 33 -3.41 -3.35 9.45
CA ASN A 33 -4.42 -3.50 8.41
C ASN A 33 -3.81 -4.00 7.10
N ASP A 34 -4.45 -4.99 6.51
CA ASP A 34 -4.08 -5.55 5.22
C ASP A 34 -4.94 -4.94 4.11
N VAL A 35 -4.31 -4.52 3.02
CA VAL A 35 -4.99 -3.99 1.83
C VAL A 35 -4.53 -4.74 0.59
N VAL A 36 -5.49 -5.30 -0.16
CA VAL A 36 -5.24 -5.83 -1.49
C VAL A 36 -5.05 -4.65 -2.45
N VAL A 37 -3.96 -4.67 -3.23
CA VAL A 37 -3.57 -3.59 -4.15
C VAL A 37 -3.50 -4.05 -5.61
N LYS A 38 -3.96 -5.28 -5.90
CA LYS A 38 -4.11 -5.85 -7.24
C LYS A 38 -5.46 -6.55 -7.30
N ASN A 39 -6.12 -6.59 -8.45
CA ASN A 39 -7.35 -7.35 -8.64
C ASN A 39 -7.04 -8.73 -9.24
N PRO A 40 -6.83 -9.79 -8.43
CA PRO A 40 -6.49 -11.09 -8.95
C PRO A 40 -7.65 -11.80 -9.65
N ASN A 41 -8.87 -11.59 -9.14
CA ASN A 41 -10.06 -12.34 -9.56
C ASN A 41 -10.89 -11.59 -10.61
N GLN A 42 -10.43 -10.41 -11.02
CA GLN A 42 -11.12 -9.51 -11.95
C GLN A 42 -12.56 -9.21 -11.50
N ASP A 43 -12.76 -9.09 -10.19
CA ASP A 43 -14.07 -8.77 -9.63
C ASP A 43 -14.32 -7.26 -9.63
N GLU A 44 -15.56 -6.87 -9.93
CA GLU A 44 -15.95 -5.47 -10.09
C GLU A 44 -15.73 -4.64 -8.80
N TRP A 45 -15.89 -5.26 -7.64
CA TRP A 45 -15.73 -4.58 -6.36
C TRP A 45 -14.28 -4.16 -6.13
N THR A 46 -13.33 -5.06 -6.38
CA THR A 46 -11.91 -4.76 -6.25
C THR A 46 -11.48 -3.67 -7.24
N ASP A 47 -12.01 -3.66 -8.47
CA ASP A 47 -11.77 -2.57 -9.43
C ASP A 47 -12.26 -1.23 -8.90
N ILE A 48 -13.46 -1.19 -8.29
CA ILE A 48 -14.00 0.02 -7.67
C ILE A 48 -13.10 0.48 -6.53
N CYS A 49 -12.63 -0.42 -5.67
CA CYS A 49 -11.73 -0.08 -4.56
C CYS A 49 -10.39 0.48 -5.05
N LEU A 50 -9.86 -0.03 -6.15
CA LEU A 50 -8.53 0.29 -6.66
C LEU A 50 -8.50 1.31 -7.81
N ARG A 51 -9.67 1.81 -8.26
CA ARG A 51 -9.81 2.68 -9.44
C ARG A 51 -8.91 3.91 -9.50
N ASN A 52 -8.44 4.39 -8.35
CA ASN A 52 -7.59 5.58 -8.22
C ASN A 52 -6.18 5.25 -7.69
N LEU A 53 -5.85 3.97 -7.52
CA LEU A 53 -4.55 3.54 -7.03
C LEU A 53 -3.56 3.46 -8.20
N ASP A 54 -2.51 4.26 -8.15
CA ASP A 54 -1.31 4.02 -8.97
C ASP A 54 -0.39 3.03 -8.25
N LYS A 55 -0.69 1.74 -8.41
CA LYS A 55 0.06 0.65 -7.76
C LYS A 55 1.53 0.67 -8.15
N LYS A 56 1.81 0.92 -9.43
CA LYS A 56 3.18 0.92 -9.95
C LYS A 56 3.99 2.03 -9.31
N MET A 57 3.45 3.25 -9.25
CA MET A 57 4.11 4.37 -8.59
C MET A 57 4.37 4.11 -7.11
N LEU A 58 3.39 3.55 -6.38
CA LEU A 58 3.57 3.19 -4.97
C LEU A 58 4.74 2.21 -4.77
N VAL A 59 4.75 1.11 -5.52
CA VAL A 59 5.78 0.08 -5.41
C VAL A 59 7.14 0.63 -5.82
N ASP A 60 7.22 1.32 -6.96
CA ASP A 60 8.48 1.86 -7.47
C ASP A 60 9.10 2.91 -6.55
N GLU A 61 8.32 3.82 -5.97
CA GLU A 61 8.85 4.83 -5.05
C GLU A 61 9.35 4.20 -3.73
N ILE A 62 8.72 3.11 -3.26
CA ILE A 62 9.23 2.36 -2.09
C ILE A 62 10.57 1.70 -2.42
N PHE A 63 10.66 0.94 -3.51
CA PHE A 63 11.91 0.30 -3.92
C PHE A 63 13.02 1.33 -4.17
N LYS A 64 12.72 2.42 -4.88
CA LYS A 64 13.65 3.54 -5.11
C LYS A 64 14.12 4.18 -3.80
N SER A 65 13.22 4.32 -2.82
CA SER A 65 13.57 4.86 -1.51
C SER A 65 14.46 3.89 -0.71
N VAL A 66 14.26 2.58 -0.87
CA VAL A 66 15.16 1.54 -0.34
C VAL A 66 16.53 1.62 -1.00
N TYR A 67 16.60 1.60 -2.34
CA TYR A 67 17.86 1.69 -3.08
C TYR A 67 18.66 2.97 -2.84
N SER A 68 17.97 4.08 -2.54
CA SER A 68 18.62 5.35 -2.18
C SER A 68 18.97 5.47 -0.69
N GLY A 69 18.63 4.47 0.13
CA GLY A 69 18.88 4.47 1.57
C GLY A 69 17.98 5.40 2.39
N LYS A 70 16.91 5.94 1.79
CA LYS A 70 15.92 6.77 2.49
C LYS A 70 15.01 5.94 3.40
N LEU A 71 14.70 4.72 2.97
CA LEU A 71 13.98 3.70 3.73
C LEU A 71 14.89 2.50 3.95
N ILE A 72 14.82 1.92 5.15
CA ILE A 72 15.58 0.72 5.51
C ILE A 72 14.61 -0.45 5.41
N PRO A 73 14.89 -1.47 4.58
CA PRO A 73 14.06 -2.66 4.50
C PRO A 73 14.33 -3.59 5.68
N HIS A 74 13.28 -4.24 6.14
CA HIS A 74 13.30 -5.23 7.21
C HIS A 74 12.62 -6.52 6.74
N GLU A 75 13.13 -7.65 7.20
CA GLU A 75 12.44 -8.93 7.13
C GLU A 75 11.16 -8.84 7.98
N PHE A 76 10.07 -9.42 7.50
CA PHE A 76 8.74 -9.17 8.04
C PHE A 76 8.50 -9.81 9.42
N PHE A 77 8.97 -11.03 9.64
CA PHE A 77 8.66 -11.82 10.83
C PHE A 77 9.54 -11.48 12.04
N ASN A 78 10.84 -11.27 11.82
CA ASN A 78 11.80 -11.02 12.89
C ASN A 78 12.32 -9.57 12.94
N ASN A 79 11.93 -8.74 11.96
CA ASN A 79 12.32 -7.34 11.84
C ASN A 79 13.83 -7.10 11.65
N GLU A 80 14.57 -8.13 11.23
CA GLU A 80 15.99 -8.01 10.89
C GLU A 80 16.17 -7.07 9.70
N VAL A 81 17.19 -6.22 9.75
CA VAL A 81 17.49 -5.30 8.65
C VAL A 81 18.00 -6.10 7.45
N LEU A 82 17.41 -5.86 6.29
CA LEU A 82 17.86 -6.41 5.02
C LEU A 82 18.87 -5.46 4.38
N SER A 83 19.92 -6.03 3.80
CA SER A 83 20.87 -5.29 2.98
C SER A 83 20.31 -5.01 1.59
N ILE A 84 20.94 -4.09 0.85
CA ILE A 84 20.59 -3.85 -0.55
C ILE A 84 20.83 -5.09 -1.41
N ASP A 85 21.81 -5.94 -1.07
CA ASP A 85 22.05 -7.17 -1.81
C ASP A 85 20.97 -8.22 -1.54
N ASP A 86 20.37 -8.24 -0.34
CA ASP A 86 19.18 -9.07 -0.07
C ASP A 86 17.98 -8.63 -0.92
N ILE A 87 17.82 -7.31 -1.13
CA ILE A 87 16.77 -6.78 -2.01
C ILE A 87 17.03 -7.15 -3.46
N LYS A 88 18.29 -7.08 -3.94
CA LYS A 88 18.63 -7.56 -5.29
C LYS A 88 18.38 -9.06 -5.42
N ALA A 89 18.76 -9.86 -4.43
CA ALA A 89 18.55 -11.30 -4.43
C ALA A 89 17.06 -11.66 -4.46
N LEU A 90 16.20 -10.88 -3.77
CA LEU A 90 14.75 -10.98 -3.90
C LEU A 90 14.30 -10.66 -5.33
N GLU A 91 14.85 -9.63 -5.97
CA GLU A 91 14.50 -9.26 -7.35
C GLU A 91 15.02 -10.25 -8.40
N ASP A 92 16.09 -10.98 -8.09
CA ASP A 92 16.64 -12.04 -8.94
C ASP A 92 15.93 -13.41 -8.73
N ASP A 93 15.07 -13.54 -7.72
CA ASP A 93 14.26 -14.74 -7.48
C ASP A 93 13.27 -14.93 -8.65
N PRO A 94 13.30 -16.08 -9.36
CA PRO A 94 12.40 -16.32 -10.49
C PRO A 94 10.91 -16.30 -10.14
N ASP A 95 10.56 -16.50 -8.86
CA ASP A 95 9.19 -16.44 -8.36
C ASP A 95 8.77 -15.02 -7.96
N PHE A 96 9.67 -14.03 -8.03
CA PHE A 96 9.39 -12.65 -7.68
C PHE A 96 9.40 -11.73 -8.91
N ASN A 97 8.42 -10.83 -8.93
CA ASN A 97 8.43 -9.66 -9.78
C ASN A 97 7.63 -8.56 -9.06
N ARG A 98 8.06 -7.30 -9.15
CA ARG A 98 7.35 -6.17 -8.53
C ARG A 98 5.88 -6.06 -8.97
N ASP A 99 5.56 -6.48 -10.19
CA ASP A 99 4.19 -6.52 -10.70
C ASP A 99 3.32 -7.55 -9.98
N LEU A 100 3.93 -8.56 -9.34
CA LEU A 100 3.25 -9.53 -8.48
C LEU A 100 2.92 -8.99 -7.08
N ILE A 101 3.45 -7.81 -6.70
CA ILE A 101 3.00 -7.14 -5.47
C ILE A 101 1.50 -6.88 -5.60
N ALA A 102 0.76 -7.46 -4.66
CA ALA A 102 -0.69 -7.58 -4.70
C ALA A 102 -1.35 -7.32 -3.36
N LYS A 103 -0.57 -7.31 -2.28
CA LYS A 103 -1.03 -6.95 -0.95
C LYS A 103 -0.02 -6.06 -0.26
N VAL A 104 -0.51 -5.14 0.56
CA VAL A 104 0.30 -4.39 1.51
C VAL A 104 -0.28 -4.54 2.90
N GLN A 105 0.58 -4.50 3.90
CA GLN A 105 0.16 -4.40 5.30
C GLN A 105 0.66 -3.09 5.88
N PHE A 106 -0.23 -2.35 6.53
CA PHE A 106 0.08 -1.11 7.21
C PHE A 106 0.04 -1.29 8.72
N GLU A 107 0.98 -0.67 9.42
CA GLU A 107 0.80 -0.28 10.82
C GLU A 107 0.43 1.20 10.84
N GLU A 108 -0.75 1.54 11.35
CA GLU A 108 -1.29 2.90 11.28
C GLU A 108 -1.95 3.36 12.59
N ALA A 109 -1.77 4.64 12.91
CA ALA A 109 -2.52 5.33 13.96
C ALA A 109 -3.68 6.11 13.37
N TRP A 110 -4.81 6.13 14.09
CA TRP A 110 -6.04 6.79 13.66
C TRP A 110 -6.37 7.95 14.59
N TYR A 111 -6.57 9.11 13.99
CA TYR A 111 -6.85 10.36 14.67
C TYR A 111 -8.19 10.90 14.19
N PHE A 112 -8.97 11.47 15.11
CA PHE A 112 -10.24 12.10 14.80
C PHE A 112 -10.34 13.46 15.47
N ASP A 113 -10.76 14.46 14.72
CA ASP A 113 -11.08 15.78 15.26
C ASP A 113 -12.60 15.89 15.39
N PRO A 114 -13.16 15.92 16.62
CA PRO A 114 -14.60 15.99 16.82
C PRO A 114 -15.18 17.38 16.50
N GLU A 115 -14.37 18.43 16.44
CA GLU A 115 -14.84 19.77 16.08
C GLU A 115 -15.00 19.89 14.56
N SER A 116 -13.98 19.46 13.81
CA SER A 116 -14.00 19.54 12.35
C SER A 116 -14.55 18.29 11.65
N GLN A 117 -14.84 17.22 12.40
CA GLN A 117 -15.29 15.92 11.89
C GLN A 117 -14.33 15.30 10.87
N LYS A 118 -13.03 15.59 11.00
CA LYS A 118 -11.98 15.07 10.13
C LYS A 118 -11.33 13.84 10.75
N MET A 119 -10.97 12.88 9.91
CA MET A 119 -10.20 11.71 10.30
C MET A 119 -8.88 11.67 9.54
N ILE A 120 -7.80 11.32 10.24
CA ILE A 120 -6.48 11.12 9.65
C ILE A 120 -6.01 9.71 10.02
N LYS A 121 -5.42 9.04 9.05
CA LYS A 121 -4.61 7.84 9.27
C LYS A 121 -3.16 8.20 9.07
N LYS A 122 -2.32 7.92 10.06
CA LYS A 122 -0.87 8.07 9.96
C LYS A 122 -0.25 6.69 9.84
N VAL A 123 0.28 6.39 8.65
CA VAL A 123 0.94 5.12 8.36
C VAL A 123 2.38 5.17 8.86
N HIS A 124 2.72 4.28 9.79
CA HIS A 124 4.06 4.16 10.39
C HIS A 124 4.95 3.19 9.65
N SER A 125 4.37 2.13 9.08
CA SER A 125 5.12 1.16 8.29
C SER A 125 4.24 0.59 7.19
N ILE A 126 4.91 0.10 6.13
CA ILE A 126 4.29 -0.65 5.06
C ILE A 126 5.13 -1.90 4.78
N MET A 127 4.48 -3.05 4.72
CA MET A 127 5.04 -4.28 4.17
C MET A 127 4.44 -4.53 2.79
N LEU A 128 5.28 -4.88 1.83
CA LEU A 128 4.87 -5.30 0.49
C LEU A 128 4.82 -6.83 0.44
N ALA A 129 3.76 -7.40 -0.13
CA ALA A 129 3.65 -8.84 -0.36
C ALA A 129 3.21 -9.16 -1.79
N TYR A 130 3.79 -10.22 -2.36
CA TYR A 130 3.51 -10.69 -3.70
C TYR A 130 2.70 -11.98 -3.70
N GLU A 131 1.88 -12.16 -4.73
CA GLU A 131 1.14 -13.39 -4.98
C GLU A 131 2.09 -14.57 -5.19
N ILE A 132 1.77 -15.70 -4.56
CA ILE A 132 2.39 -16.99 -4.84
C ILE A 132 1.35 -17.88 -5.54
N TYR A 133 1.78 -18.59 -6.57
CA TYR A 133 0.90 -19.42 -7.39
C TYR A 133 1.21 -20.91 -7.20
N ASN A 134 0.19 -21.76 -7.38
CA ASN A 134 0.37 -23.20 -7.47
C ASN A 134 0.74 -23.62 -8.90
N SER A 135 0.96 -24.92 -9.12
CA SER A 135 1.28 -25.47 -10.45
C SER A 135 0.17 -25.33 -11.49
N LEU A 136 -1.04 -24.95 -11.07
CA LEU A 136 -2.20 -24.69 -11.93
C LEU A 136 -2.35 -23.20 -12.26
N GLY A 137 -1.48 -22.34 -11.74
CA GLY A 137 -1.56 -20.88 -11.91
C GLY A 137 -2.58 -20.20 -11.00
N GLU A 138 -3.08 -20.89 -9.96
CA GLU A 138 -4.02 -20.32 -9.00
C GLU A 138 -3.27 -19.70 -7.82
N ILE A 139 -3.82 -18.61 -7.26
CA ILE A 139 -3.21 -17.94 -6.10
C ILE A 139 -3.34 -18.83 -4.87
N ARG A 140 -2.19 -19.17 -4.28
CA ARG A 140 -2.08 -19.93 -3.04
C ARG A 140 -2.05 -19.03 -1.81
N GLY A 141 -1.59 -17.79 -1.96
CA GLY A 141 -1.46 -16.83 -0.88
C GLY A 141 -0.54 -15.67 -1.25
N TYR A 142 -0.02 -15.00 -0.21
CA TYR A 142 0.89 -13.87 -0.35
C TYR A 142 2.15 -14.13 0.46
N LYS A 143 3.32 -13.88 -0.14
CA LYS A 143 4.61 -13.94 0.54
C LYS A 143 5.12 -12.51 0.79
N PRO A 144 5.55 -12.16 2.02
CA PRO A 144 6.18 -10.87 2.27
C PRO A 144 7.46 -10.72 1.45
N ALA A 145 7.63 -9.55 0.83
CA ALA A 145 8.86 -9.12 0.20
C ALA A 145 9.79 -8.51 1.26
N PHE A 146 9.36 -7.39 1.83
CA PHE A 146 10.02 -6.72 2.96
C PHE A 146 9.09 -5.67 3.57
N LYS A 147 9.42 -5.21 4.77
CA LYS A 147 8.77 -4.12 5.49
C LYS A 147 9.67 -2.88 5.51
N VAL A 148 9.09 -1.69 5.46
CA VAL A 148 9.80 -0.42 5.69
C VAL A 148 9.03 0.45 6.68
N TYR A 149 9.75 1.22 7.49
CA TYR A 149 9.19 2.24 8.37
C TYR A 149 9.19 3.60 7.66
N LEU A 150 8.03 4.25 7.64
CA LEU A 150 7.82 5.57 7.05
C LEU A 150 8.14 6.66 8.08
N LYS A 151 8.60 7.82 7.60
CA LYS A 151 8.97 8.98 8.43
C LYS A 151 7.87 10.02 8.43
#